data_AF-A0A926X7N9-F1
#
_entry.id   AF-A0A926X7N9-F1
#
_cell.length_a   1.000
_cell.length_b   1.000
_cell.length_c   1.000
_cell.angle_alpha   90.00
_cell.angle_beta   90.00
_cell.angle_gamma   90.00
#
_symmetry.space_group_name_H-M   'P 1'
#
loop_
_entity.id
_entity.type
_entity.pdbx_description
1 polymer ?
#
loop_
_entity_poly.entity_id
_entity_poly.type
_entity_poly.pdbx_seq_one_letter_code
_entity_poly.pdbx_strand_id
1 'polypeptide(L)'
;MTTSLSMGGTANIRAIDATNFVVAMTGVFDGGVYAKVTDATDIPDGKKHYDLRHYFVADDGSYIYTQDKSVHTPVEGTTYFAQTEYTVVEAGGKFEGLTGSFNSWGAIDYGKGVGVLRFEGQLNHQ
;
A
#
# COMPACT_ATOMS: atom_id res chain seq x y z
N MET A 1 11.09 4.32 26.50
CA MET A 1 11.22 5.16 25.29
C MET A 1 10.45 4.44 24.21
N THR A 2 9.46 5.10 23.60
CA THR A 2 8.72 4.53 22.46
C THR A 2 9.66 4.55 21.26
N THR A 3 10.05 3.38 20.77
CA THR A 3 10.84 3.27 19.55
C THR A 3 9.91 3.49 18.36
N SER A 4 10.23 4.43 17.48
CA SER A 4 9.48 4.70 16.26
C SER A 4 10.31 4.37 15.03
N LEU A 5 9.66 3.79 14.03
CA LEU A 5 10.26 3.49 12.73
C LEU A 5 9.72 4.48 11.70
N SER A 6 10.61 5.24 11.06
CA SER A 6 10.22 6.05 9.91
C SER A 6 10.00 5.14 8.71
N MET A 7 8.84 5.27 8.08
CA MET A 7 8.47 4.58 6.86
C MET A 7 8.80 5.48 5.66
N GLY A 8 9.36 4.90 4.60
CA GLY A 8 9.66 5.66 3.39
C GLY A 8 10.17 4.80 2.24
N GLY A 9 9.77 5.17 1.02
CA GLY A 9 10.27 4.55 -0.20
C GLY A 9 9.32 4.74 -1.39
N THR A 10 9.55 3.93 -2.43
CA THR A 10 8.71 3.90 -3.63
C THR A 10 8.23 2.49 -3.96
N ALA A 11 7.17 2.40 -4.74
CA ALA A 11 6.50 1.16 -5.12
C ALA A 11 6.20 1.16 -6.61
N ASN A 12 6.56 0.09 -7.32
CA ASN A 12 6.20 -0.16 -8.71
C ASN A 12 5.17 -1.29 -8.78
N ILE A 13 3.95 -0.97 -9.21
CA ILE A 13 2.80 -1.88 -9.23
C ILE A 13 2.69 -2.59 -10.58
N ARG A 14 2.33 -3.87 -10.52
CA ARG A 14 1.83 -4.69 -11.63
C ARG A 14 0.54 -5.38 -11.20
N ALA A 15 -0.53 -5.18 -11.96
CA ALA A 15 -1.76 -5.94 -11.79
C ALA A 15 -1.55 -7.36 -12.29
N ILE A 16 -1.96 -8.34 -11.48
CA ILE A 16 -2.11 -9.73 -11.89
C ILE A 16 -3.49 -9.88 -12.57
N ASP A 17 -4.51 -9.28 -11.94
CA ASP A 17 -5.87 -9.15 -12.46
C ASP A 17 -6.53 -7.88 -11.87
N ALA A 18 -7.85 -7.74 -12.01
CA ALA A 18 -8.60 -6.57 -11.54
C ALA A 18 -8.56 -6.36 -10.01
N THR A 19 -8.22 -7.39 -9.24
CA THR A 19 -8.27 -7.40 -7.77
C THR A 19 -6.95 -7.75 -7.09
N ASN A 20 -5.99 -8.34 -7.81
CA ASN A 20 -4.73 -8.81 -7.25
C ASN A 20 -3.53 -8.12 -7.91
N PHE A 21 -2.56 -7.71 -7.11
CA PHE A 21 -1.39 -6.96 -7.55
C PHE A 21 -0.11 -7.49 -6.93
N VAL A 22 0.98 -7.39 -7.68
CA VAL A 22 2.34 -7.57 -7.18
C VAL A 22 3.08 -6.23 -7.29
N VAL A 23 3.86 -5.91 -6.25
CA VAL A 23 4.53 -4.62 -6.14
C VAL A 23 5.99 -4.82 -5.78
N ALA A 24 6.89 -4.16 -6.51
CA ALA A 24 8.30 -4.08 -6.16
C ALA A 24 8.55 -2.80 -5.36
N MET A 25 9.22 -2.91 -4.22
CA MET A 25 9.42 -1.83 -3.26
C MET A 25 10.87 -1.38 -3.17
N THR A 26 11.09 -0.14 -2.76
CA THR A 26 12.38 0.36 -2.28
C THR A 26 12.24 0.89 -0.84
N GLY A 27 13.36 1.26 -0.21
CA GLY A 27 13.35 1.93 1.09
C GLY A 27 13.23 0.93 2.24
N VAL A 28 12.35 1.19 3.21
CA VAL A 28 12.27 0.40 4.47
C VAL A 28 11.96 -1.08 4.24
N PHE A 29 11.21 -1.39 3.18
CA PHE A 29 10.91 -2.77 2.81
C PHE A 29 12.01 -3.40 1.96
N ASP A 30 12.53 -2.70 0.94
CA ASP A 30 13.49 -3.23 -0.05
C ASP A 30 13.16 -4.65 -0.56
N GLY A 31 11.85 -4.90 -0.77
CA GLY A 31 11.33 -6.23 -1.08
C GLY A 31 10.08 -6.14 -1.95
N GLY A 32 9.02 -6.85 -1.55
CA GLY A 32 7.81 -6.98 -2.35
C GLY A 32 6.53 -6.83 -1.55
N VAL A 33 5.43 -6.59 -2.27
CA VAL A 33 4.09 -6.59 -1.70
C VAL A 33 3.15 -7.39 -2.57
N TYR A 34 2.34 -8.21 -1.92
CA TYR A 34 1.11 -8.71 -2.51
C TYR A 34 -0.06 -7.87 -2.00
N ALA A 35 -0.84 -7.30 -2.91
CA ALA A 35 -2.01 -6.51 -2.57
C ALA A 35 -3.27 -7.14 -3.16
N LYS A 36 -4.36 -7.10 -2.38
CA LYS A 36 -5.66 -7.60 -2.79
C LYS A 36 -6.77 -6.62 -2.45
N VAL A 37 -7.59 -6.27 -3.45
CA VAL A 37 -8.86 -5.58 -3.24
C VAL A 37 -9.85 -6.57 -2.62
N THR A 38 -10.39 -6.21 -1.47
CA THR A 38 -11.38 -7.01 -0.74
C THR A 38 -12.79 -6.49 -0.91
N ASP A 39 -12.95 -5.18 -1.13
CA ASP A 39 -14.23 -4.56 -1.43
C ASP A 39 -14.04 -3.32 -2.30
N ALA A 40 -15.10 -2.94 -3.02
CA ALA A 40 -15.16 -1.73 -3.81
C ALA A 40 -16.50 -1.05 -3.56
N THR A 41 -16.46 0.18 -3.07
CA THR A 41 -17.66 0.99 -2.84
C THR A 41 -17.79 2.04 -3.92
N ASP A 42 -18.91 2.02 -4.64
CA ASP A 42 -19.28 3.08 -5.56
C ASP A 42 -19.88 4.24 -4.76
N ILE A 43 -19.16 5.36 -4.70
CA ILE A 43 -19.62 6.60 -4.08
C ILE A 43 -19.98 7.60 -5.20
N PRO A 44 -21.04 8.41 -5.07
CA PRO A 44 -21.44 9.39 -6.10
C PRO A 44 -20.45 10.53 -6.37
N ASP A 45 -19.20 10.46 -5.89
CA ASP A 45 -18.17 11.49 -6.01
C ASP A 45 -17.27 11.33 -7.25
N GLY A 46 -17.52 10.32 -8.08
CA GLY A 46 -16.73 10.03 -9.28
C GLY A 46 -15.36 9.42 -8.98
N LYS A 47 -15.07 9.08 -7.72
CA LYS A 47 -13.86 8.40 -7.29
C LYS A 47 -14.15 6.92 -7.07
N LYS A 48 -13.10 6.11 -7.09
CA LYS A 48 -13.19 4.69 -6.73
C LYS A 48 -12.68 4.53 -5.30
N HIS A 49 -13.49 3.91 -4.45
CA HIS A 49 -13.16 3.65 -3.05
C HIS A 49 -12.96 2.16 -2.86
N TYR A 50 -11.82 1.79 -2.30
CA TYR A 50 -11.40 0.40 -2.16
C TYR A 50 -11.03 0.08 -0.73
N ASP A 51 -11.42 -1.13 -0.33
CA ASP A 51 -10.85 -1.80 0.83
C ASP A 51 -9.81 -2.78 0.31
N LEU A 52 -8.61 -2.72 0.88
CA LEU A 52 -7.52 -3.60 0.48
C LEU A 52 -6.89 -4.29 1.69
N ARG A 53 -6.09 -5.30 1.35
CA ARG A 53 -5.13 -5.93 2.23
C ARG A 53 -3.79 -5.98 1.52
N HIS A 54 -2.72 -5.63 2.23
CA HIS A 54 -1.37 -5.76 1.72
C HIS A 54 -0.53 -6.65 2.63
N TYR A 55 0.27 -7.51 2.00
CA TYR A 55 1.30 -8.31 2.63
C TYR A 55 2.65 -7.80 2.18
N PHE A 56 3.28 -6.94 2.99
CA PHE A 56 4.60 -6.39 2.76
C PHE A 56 5.64 -7.36 3.27
N VAL A 57 6.66 -7.64 2.46
CA VAL A 57 7.77 -8.52 2.82
C VAL A 57 9.07 -7.83 2.45
N ALA A 58 9.99 -7.77 3.42
CA ALA A 58 11.35 -7.28 3.21
C ALA A 58 12.27 -8.36 2.65
N ASP A 59 13.44 -7.95 2.16
CA ASP A 59 14.51 -8.83 1.67
C ASP A 59 14.94 -9.92 2.67
N ASP A 60 14.94 -9.60 3.96
CA ASP A 60 15.28 -10.50 5.07
C ASP A 60 14.11 -11.39 5.53
N GLY A 61 12.95 -11.29 4.88
CA GLY A 61 11.74 -12.05 5.22
C GLY A 61 10.90 -11.45 6.35
N SER A 62 11.31 -10.33 6.96
CA SER A 62 10.45 -9.57 7.88
C SER A 62 9.21 -9.05 7.15
N TYR A 63 8.09 -8.92 7.85
CA TYR A 63 6.82 -8.62 7.20
C TYR A 63 5.93 -7.65 7.98
N ILE A 64 5.03 -7.01 7.24
CA ILE A 64 3.89 -6.26 7.76
C ILE A 64 2.65 -6.68 6.98
N TYR A 65 1.57 -6.97 7.67
CA TYR A 65 0.24 -7.20 7.10
C TYR A 65 -0.67 -6.04 7.49
N THR A 66 -1.48 -5.56 6.53
CA THR A 66 -2.32 -4.38 6.72
C THR A 66 -3.76 -4.57 6.25
N GLN A 67 -4.64 -3.72 6.76
CA GLN A 67 -5.97 -3.48 6.21
C GLN A 67 -6.09 -2.00 5.86
N ASP A 68 -6.58 -1.73 4.65
CA ASP A 68 -6.32 -0.45 4.01
C ASP A 68 -7.59 0.15 3.43
N LYS A 69 -7.57 1.47 3.33
CA LYS A 69 -8.57 2.26 2.62
C LYS A 69 -7.87 3.04 1.52
N SER A 70 -8.34 2.91 0.29
CA SER A 70 -7.78 3.63 -0.85
C SER A 70 -8.83 4.42 -1.61
N VAL A 71 -8.48 5.66 -1.97
CA VAL A 71 -9.30 6.53 -2.80
C VAL A 71 -8.55 6.82 -4.09
N HIS A 72 -9.18 6.48 -5.22
CA HIS A 72 -8.59 6.64 -6.54
C HIS A 72 -9.36 7.71 -7.30
N THR A 73 -8.70 8.84 -7.54
CA THR A 73 -9.26 10.01 -8.24
C THR A 73 -8.90 9.94 -9.73
N PRO A 74 -9.86 10.05 -10.66
CA PRO A 74 -9.56 10.05 -12.09
C PRO A 74 -8.66 11.23 -12.47
N VAL A 75 -7.67 11.00 -13.33
CA VAL A 75 -6.78 12.05 -13.87
C VAL A 75 -7.06 12.22 -15.36
N GLU A 76 -6.71 11.23 -16.17
CA GLU A 76 -6.93 11.22 -17.61
C GLU A 76 -7.00 9.79 -18.15
N GLY A 77 -7.95 9.53 -19.05
CA GLY A 77 -8.13 8.21 -19.67
C GLY A 77 -8.32 7.11 -18.63
N THR A 78 -7.42 6.13 -18.62
CA THR A 78 -7.40 5.01 -17.67
C THR A 78 -6.52 5.25 -16.44
N THR A 79 -5.97 6.46 -16.29
CA THR A 79 -5.06 6.81 -15.20
C THR A 79 -5.80 7.44 -14.02
N TYR A 80 -5.50 6.94 -12.82
CA TYR A 80 -6.04 7.41 -11.55
C TYR A 80 -4.90 7.77 -10.60
N PHE A 81 -5.09 8.82 -9.82
CA PHE A 81 -4.26 9.13 -8.68
C PHE A 81 -4.81 8.39 -7.45
N ALA A 82 -4.02 7.46 -6.92
CA ALA A 82 -4.34 6.67 -5.75
C ALA A 82 -3.78 7.31 -4.49
N GLN A 83 -4.59 7.32 -3.43
CA GLN A 83 -4.20 7.70 -2.08
C GLN A 83 -4.63 6.57 -1.15
N THR A 84 -3.69 5.93 -0.48
CA THR A 84 -3.97 4.76 0.37
C THR A 84 -3.47 5.00 1.78
N GLU A 85 -4.32 4.76 2.77
CA GLU A 85 -3.96 4.64 4.17
C GLU A 85 -3.86 3.15 4.53
N TYR A 86 -2.72 2.75 5.09
CA TYR A 86 -2.45 1.39 5.51
C TYR A 86 -2.48 1.30 7.03
N THR A 87 -3.33 0.45 7.59
CA THR A 87 -3.36 0.18 9.03
C THR A 87 -2.70 -1.16 9.32
N VAL A 88 -1.64 -1.15 10.13
CA VAL A 88 -0.92 -2.36 10.53
C VAL A 88 -1.82 -3.23 11.41
N VAL A 89 -1.98 -4.49 11.00
CA VAL A 89 -2.72 -5.50 11.78
C VAL A 89 -1.80 -6.59 12.34
N GLU A 90 -0.68 -6.86 11.69
CA GLU A 90 0.33 -7.82 12.14
C GLU A 90 1.70 -7.42 11.59
N ALA A 91 2.75 -7.65 12.37
CA ALA A 91 4.12 -7.42 11.94
C ALA A 91 5.06 -8.43 12.59
N GLY A 92 6.11 -8.83 11.87
CA GLY A 92 7.08 -9.82 12.35
C GLY A 92 8.50 -9.58 11.81
N GLY A 93 9.47 -10.27 12.40
CA GLY A 93 10.89 -10.04 12.12
C GLY A 93 11.35 -8.68 12.65
N LYS A 94 12.07 -7.88 11.85
CA LYS A 94 12.52 -6.55 12.28
C LYS A 94 11.39 -5.55 12.54
N PHE A 95 10.17 -5.87 12.10
CA PHE A 95 8.97 -5.05 12.29
C PHE A 95 8.11 -5.49 13.48
N GLU A 96 8.52 -6.52 14.22
CA GLU A 96 7.73 -7.10 15.31
C GLU A 96 7.34 -6.05 16.36
N GLY A 97 6.05 -6.03 16.72
CA GLY A 97 5.50 -5.10 17.70
C GLY A 97 5.22 -3.68 17.17
N LEU A 98 5.49 -3.39 15.89
CA LEU A 98 5.09 -2.14 15.27
C LEU A 98 3.57 -2.07 15.07
N THR A 99 3.01 -0.90 15.36
CA THR A 99 1.59 -0.58 15.22
C THR A 99 1.42 0.82 14.62
N GLY A 100 0.19 1.12 14.20
CA GLY A 100 -0.19 2.41 13.64
C GLY A 100 -0.49 2.33 12.14
N SER A 101 -0.34 3.45 11.47
CA SER A 101 -0.66 3.57 10.05
C SER A 101 0.36 4.43 9.29
N PHE A 102 0.47 4.17 8.00
CA PHE A 102 1.28 4.95 7.05
C PHE A 102 0.50 5.13 5.76
N ASN A 103 1.02 5.96 4.84
CA ASN A 103 0.27 6.37 3.66
C ASN A 103 1.09 6.23 2.38
N SER A 104 0.40 6.09 1.25
CA SER A 104 1.00 6.19 -0.08
C SER A 104 0.19 7.07 -1.01
N TRP A 105 0.89 7.60 -2.01
CA TRP A 105 0.32 8.43 -3.07
C TRP A 105 1.02 8.17 -4.39
N GLY A 106 0.26 8.14 -5.48
CA GLY A 106 0.83 8.08 -6.81
C GLY A 106 -0.19 7.72 -7.88
N ALA A 107 0.29 7.29 -9.03
CA ALA A 107 -0.54 7.08 -10.21
C ALA A 107 -0.63 5.60 -10.58
N ILE A 108 -1.82 5.17 -11.00
CA ILE A 108 -2.09 3.83 -11.52
C ILE A 108 -2.81 3.99 -12.87
N ASP A 109 -2.28 3.37 -13.91
CA ASP A 109 -2.93 3.20 -15.21
C ASP A 109 -3.61 1.83 -15.23
N TYR A 110 -4.94 1.82 -15.07
CA TYR A 110 -5.73 0.58 -15.08
C TYR A 110 -5.78 -0.09 -16.45
N GLY A 111 -5.61 0.68 -17.53
CA GLY A 111 -5.61 0.14 -18.89
C GLY A 111 -4.37 -0.71 -19.16
N LYS A 112 -3.27 -0.41 -18.47
CA LYS A 112 -2.00 -1.16 -18.56
C LYS A 112 -1.73 -2.05 -17.36
N GLY A 113 -2.48 -1.90 -16.27
CA GLY A 113 -2.24 -2.62 -15.02
C GLY A 113 -0.91 -2.26 -14.38
N VAL A 114 -0.47 -1.00 -14.49
CA VAL A 114 0.83 -0.54 -13.94
C VAL A 114 0.63 0.69 -13.09
N GLY A 115 1.49 0.89 -12.10
CA GLY A 115 1.45 2.10 -11.28
C GLY A 115 2.77 2.38 -10.58
N VAL A 116 2.91 3.61 -10.09
CA VAL A 116 4.03 4.06 -9.27
C VAL A 116 3.50 4.87 -8.09
N LEU A 117 3.93 4.52 -6.88
CA LEU A 117 3.58 5.23 -5.65
C LEU A 117 4.83 5.61 -4.87
N ARG A 118 4.76 6.71 -4.12
CA ARG A 118 5.63 6.97 -2.97
C ARG A 118 4.86 6.66 -1.70
N PHE A 119 5.53 6.18 -0.66
CA PHE A 119 4.94 5.99 0.65
C PHE A 119 5.80 6.63 1.74
N GLU A 120 5.16 7.11 2.79
CA GLU A 120 5.82 7.68 3.96
C GLU A 120 4.95 7.55 5.22
N GLY A 121 5.57 7.68 6.38
CA GLY A 121 4.85 7.67 7.66
C GLY A 121 5.77 7.33 8.82
N GLN A 122 5.16 7.03 9.97
CA GLN A 122 5.88 6.61 11.15
C GLN A 122 5.06 5.56 11.91
N LEU A 123 5.68 4.41 12.17
CA LEU A 123 5.10 3.35 12.99
C LEU A 123 5.72 3.38 14.38
N ASN A 124 4.96 2.96 15.38
CA ASN A 124 5.38 2.99 16.77
C ASN A 124 5.39 1.58 17.35
N HIS A 125 6.40 1.25 18.15
CA HIS A 125 6.34 0.08 19.03
C HIS A 125 5.35 0.33 20.17
N GLN A 126 4.53 -0.68 20.48
CA GLN A 126 3.81 -0.73 21.76
C GLN A 126 4.71 -1.19 22.91
#